data_AF-A0A956I882-F1
#
_entry.id   AF-A0A956I882-F1
#
_cell.length_a   1.000
_cell.length_b   1.000
_cell.length_c   1.000
_cell.angle_alpha   90.00
_cell.angle_beta   90.00
_cell.angle_gamma   90.00
#
_symmetry.space_group_name_H-M   'P 1'
#
loop_
_entity.id
_entity.type
_entity.pdbx_description
1 polymer ?
#
loop_
_entity_poly.entity_id
_entity_poly.type
_entity_poly.pdbx_seq_one_letter_code
_entity_poly.pdbx_strand_id
1 'polypeptide(L)' 'MQAPLFDTHCHLDDRRFGEDFDSVLARAREVGVWKVATIGCVRGLDTVRRAFEVADTHRDFMVTTIGVHPHDAETLFTP' A
#
# COMPACT_ATOMS: atom_id res chain seq x y z
N MET A 1 -22.76 14.15 10.74
CA MET A 1 -22.02 12.99 10.18
C MET A 1 -20.58 13.40 10.02
N GLN A 2 -19.63 12.59 10.48
CA GLN A 2 -18.21 12.79 10.14
C GLN A 2 -17.99 12.32 8.70
N ALA A 3 -17.14 13.01 7.95
CA ALA A 3 -16.79 12.61 6.59
C ALA A 3 -15.96 11.31 6.63
N PRO A 4 -16.09 10.41 5.63
CA PRO A 4 -15.27 9.21 5.55
C PRO A 4 -13.79 9.57 5.48
N LEU A 5 -12.97 8.98 6.33
CA LEU A 5 -11.52 9.21 6.35
C LEU A 5 -10.84 8.30 5.32
N PHE A 6 -10.17 8.91 4.34
CA PHE A 6 -9.33 8.20 3.39
C PHE A 6 -7.86 8.51 3.71
N ASP A 7 -7.11 7.51 4.16
CA ASP A 7 -5.64 7.60 4.19
C ASP A 7 -5.10 7.52 2.76
N THR A 8 -4.78 8.67 2.17
CA THR A 8 -4.37 8.77 0.76
C THR A 8 -2.93 8.35 0.51
N HIS A 9 -2.11 8.10 1.55
CA HIS A 9 -0.71 7.75 1.38
C HIS A 9 -0.18 6.96 2.59
N CYS A 10 -0.03 5.65 2.41
CA CYS A 10 0.63 4.77 3.37
C CYS A 10 1.55 3.75 2.66
N HIS A 11 2.44 3.10 3.40
CA HIS A 11 3.33 2.05 2.88
C HIS A 11 3.01 0.71 3.53
N LEU A 12 1.78 0.24 3.32
CA LEU A 12 1.28 -1.04 3.84
C LEU A 12 1.87 -2.24 3.06
N ASP A 13 2.50 -2.00 1.92
CA ASP A 13 3.30 -2.97 1.16
C ASP A 13 4.67 -3.27 1.81
N ASP A 14 5.08 -2.49 2.82
CA ASP A 14 6.35 -2.67 3.52
C ASP A 14 6.40 -4.00 4.30
N ARG A 15 7.54 -4.69 4.24
CA ARG A 15 7.75 -5.99 4.89
C ARG A 15 7.63 -5.92 6.41
N ARG A 16 7.80 -4.74 7.01
CA ARG A 16 7.65 -4.51 8.46
C ARG A 16 6.27 -4.88 8.99
N PHE A 17 5.24 -4.84 8.14
CA PHE A 17 3.88 -5.22 8.52
C PHE A 17 3.56 -6.69 8.27
N GLY A 18 4.53 -7.52 7.84
CA GLY A 18 4.26 -8.90 7.41
C GLY A 18 3.62 -9.79 8.48
N GLU A 19 4.01 -9.63 9.76
CA GLU A 19 3.51 -10.47 10.86
C GLU A 19 2.17 -9.99 11.42
N ASP A 20 1.89 -8.67 11.36
CA ASP A 20 0.74 -8.05 12.02
C ASP A 20 -0.23 -7.35 11.05
N PHE A 21 -0.07 -7.59 9.74
CA PHE A 21 -0.79 -6.89 8.66
C PHE A 21 -2.30 -6.82 8.87
N ASP A 22 -2.94 -7.96 9.06
CA ASP A 22 -4.39 -8.05 9.23
C ASP A 22 -4.86 -7.32 10.49
N SER A 23 -4.04 -7.35 11.55
CA SER A 23 -4.34 -6.63 12.80
C SER A 23 -4.23 -5.11 12.63
N VAL A 24 -3.30 -4.63 11.79
CA VAL A 24 -3.19 -3.22 11.43
C VAL A 24 -4.42 -2.77 10.66
N LEU A 25 -4.86 -3.55 9.67
CA LEU A 25 -6.07 -3.24 8.90
C LEU A 25 -7.33 -3.27 9.78
N ALA A 26 -7.45 -4.23 10.70
CA ALA A 26 -8.56 -4.29 11.64
C ALA A 26 -8.63 -3.03 12.51
N ARG A 27 -7.50 -2.63 13.12
CA ARG A 27 -7.43 -1.40 13.94
C ARG A 27 -7.78 -0.15 13.14
N ALA A 28 -7.35 -0.06 11.88
CA ALA A 28 -7.69 1.08 11.02
C ALA A 28 -9.21 1.18 10.78
N ARG A 29 -9.88 0.04 10.54
CA ARG A 29 -11.34 0.00 10.38
C ARG A 29 -12.08 0.36 11.67
N GLU A 30 -11.61 -0.13 12.82
CA GLU A 30 -12.22 0.15 14.12
C GLU A 30 -12.27 1.65 14.46
N VAL A 31 -11.25 2.41 14.05
CA VAL A 31 -11.19 3.87 14.30
C VAL A 31 -11.87 4.70 13.19
N GLY A 32 -12.52 4.05 12.22
CA GLY A 32 -13.34 4.71 11.20
C GLY A 32 -12.59 5.15 9.94
N VAL A 33 -11.40 4.59 9.66
CA VAL A 33 -10.80 4.70 8.32
C VAL A 33 -11.73 4.01 7.34
N TRP A 34 -12.11 4.71 6.28
CA TRP A 34 -13.01 4.18 5.23
C TRP A 34 -12.22 3.50 4.11
N LYS A 35 -11.06 4.06 3.75
CA LYS A 35 -10.23 3.57 2.66
C LYS A 35 -8.77 3.94 2.87
N VAL A 36 -7.86 3.17 2.29
CA VAL A 36 -6.42 3.44 2.31
C VAL A 36 -5.82 3.29 0.91
N ALA A 37 -4.81 4.11 0.61
CA ALA A 37 -4.03 4.03 -0.61
C ALA A 37 -2.60 3.66 -0.23
N THR A 38 -2.23 2.40 -0.49
CA THR A 38 -0.84 1.97 -0.33
C THR A 38 -0.03 2.40 -1.54
N ILE A 39 1.20 2.88 -1.31
CA ILE A 39 2.04 3.41 -2.38
C ILE A 39 3.00 2.33 -2.86
N GLY A 40 2.65 1.71 -3.98
CA GLY A 40 3.49 0.72 -4.64
C GLY A 40 4.70 1.37 -5.31
N CYS A 41 5.83 1.37 -4.60
CA CYS A 41 7.12 1.82 -5.15
C CYS A 41 7.80 0.69 -5.94
N VAL A 42 7.97 0.90 -7.24
CA VAL A 42 8.65 -0.04 -8.14
C VAL A 42 10.16 0.02 -7.90
N ARG A 43 10.72 -1.04 -7.33
CA ARG A 43 12.16 -1.34 -7.28
C ARG A 43 12.56 -2.57 -8.09
N GLY A 44 11.57 -3.21 -8.71
CA GLY A 44 11.66 -4.44 -9.49
C GLY A 44 10.27 -5.04 -9.72
N LEU A 45 10.17 -6.12 -10.51
CA LEU A 45 8.88 -6.76 -10.80
C LEU A 45 8.21 -7.36 -9.54
N ASP A 46 9.02 -7.82 -8.58
CA ASP A 46 8.50 -8.47 -7.36
C ASP A 46 7.82 -7.48 -6.41
N THR A 47 8.32 -6.24 -6.31
CA THR A 47 7.69 -5.20 -5.48
C THR A 47 6.35 -4.76 -6.06
N VAL A 48 6.23 -4.74 -7.39
CA VAL A 48 4.96 -4.46 -8.08
C VAL A 48 3.93 -5.53 -7.78
N ARG A 49 4.31 -6.81 -7.88
CA ARG A 49 3.40 -7.94 -7.58
C ARG A 49 2.84 -7.87 -6.17
N ARG A 50 3.71 -7.65 -5.17
CA ARG A 50 3.29 -7.54 -3.77
C ARG A 50 2.24 -6.44 -3.57
N ALA A 51 2.48 -5.25 -4.12
CA ALA A 51 1.54 -4.12 -3.99
C ALA A 51 0.17 -4.44 -4.61
N PHE A 52 0.16 -5.09 -5.77
CA PHE A 52 -1.07 -5.57 -6.42
C PHE A 52 -1.80 -6.64 -5.59
N GLU A 53 -1.09 -7.67 -5.13
CA GLU A 53 -1.68 -8.78 -4.35
C GLU A 53 -2.35 -8.28 -3.07
N VAL A 54 -1.69 -7.35 -2.37
CA VAL A 54 -2.22 -6.77 -1.14
C VAL A 54 -3.48 -5.95 -1.45
N ALA A 55 -3.46 -5.10 -2.48
CA ALA A 55 -4.63 -4.30 -2.84
C ALA A 55 -5.79 -5.17 -3.35
N ASP A 56 -5.53 -6.24 -4.09
CA ASP A 56 -6.57 -7.15 -4.61
C ASP A 56 -7.22 -7.96 -3.48
N THR A 57 -6.41 -8.44 -2.52
CA THR A 57 -6.89 -9.18 -1.34
C THR A 57 -7.81 -8.32 -0.47
N HIS A 58 -7.56 -7.01 -0.40
CA HIS A 58 -8.32 -6.06 0.43
C HIS A 58 -9.06 -5.00 -0.39
N ARG A 59 -9.54 -5.35 -1.59
CA ARG A 59 -10.12 -4.41 -2.58
C ARG A 59 -11.30 -3.56 -2.08
N ASP A 60 -11.97 -3.99 -1.02
CA ASP A 60 -13.06 -3.24 -0.38
C ASP A 60 -12.56 -2.03 0.41
N PHE A 61 -11.31 -2.08 0.88
CA PHE A 61 -10.71 -1.12 1.81
C PHE A 61 -9.42 -0.48 1.31
N MET A 62 -8.75 -1.10 0.35
CA MET A 62 -7.45 -0.67 -0.13
C MET A 62 -7.44 -0.44 -1.64
N VAL A 63 -6.69 0.58 -2.06
CA VAL A 63 -6.21 0.77 -3.43
C VAL A 63 -4.70 0.89 -3.41
N THR A 64 -4.05 0.66 -4.55
CA THR A 64 -2.61 0.89 -4.69
C THR A 64 -2.32 1.83 -5.84
N THR A 65 -1.32 2.68 -5.67
CA THR A 65 -0.63 3.33 -6.80
C THR A 65 0.49 2.42 -7.30
N ILE A 66 0.95 2.64 -8.54
CA ILE A 66 2.13 1.98 -9.10
C ILE A 66 2.99 3.07 -9.72
N GLY A 67 4.22 3.19 -9.24
CA GLY A 67 5.14 4.21 -9.74
C GLY A 67 6.56 4.03 -9.25
N VAL A 68 7.47 4.76 -9.87
CA VAL A 68 8.90 4.75 -9.53
C VAL A 68 9.17 5.88 -8.56
N HIS A 69 9.70 5.57 -7.37
CA HIS A 69 10.13 6.62 -6.45
C HIS A 69 11.39 7.29 -7.00
N PRO A 70 11.58 8.62 -6.89
CA PRO A 70 12.78 9.30 -7.39
C PRO A 70 14.11 8.70 -6.90
N HIS A 71 14.13 8.17 -5.66
CA HIS A 71 15.30 7.47 -5.10
C HIS A 71 15.62 6.16 -5.82
N ASP A 72 14.62 5.52 -6.40
CA ASP A 72 14.75 4.25 -7.10
C ASP A 72 14.88 4.45 -8.62
N ALA A 73 14.76 5.68 -9.12
CA ALA A 73 14.73 5.98 -10.55
C ALA A 73 15.97 5.45 -11.30
N GLU A 74 17.16 5.57 -10.71
CA GLU A 74 18.41 5.09 -11.31
C GLU A 74 18.44 3.56 -11.46
N THR A 75 17.77 2.84 -10.57
CA THR A 75 17.76 1.36 -10.56
C THR A 75 17.02 0.76 -11.77
N LEU A 76 16.19 1.55 -12.45
CA LEU A 76 15.44 1.10 -13.63
C LEU A 76 16.16 1.33 -14.96
N PHE A 77 17.22 2.13 -14.97
CA PHE A 77 17.96 2.48 -16.18
C PHE A 77 19.37 1.90 -16.21
N THR A 78 19.70 1.01 -15.27
CA THR A 78 20.97 0.27 -15.30
C THR A 78 20.79 -1.01 -16.13
N PRO A 79 21.54 -1.18 -17.24
CA PRO A 79 21.46 -2.37 -18.10
C PRO A 79 21.91 -3.66 -17.43
#